data_AF-A0A9X1QW32-F1
#
_entry.id   AF-A0A9X1QW32-F1
#
_cell.length_a   1.000
_cell.length_b   1.000
_cell.length_c   1.000
_cell.angle_alpha   90.00
_cell.angle_beta   90.00
_cell.angle_gamma   90.00
#
_symmetry.space_group_name_H-M   'P 1'
#
loop_
_entity.id
_entity.type
_entity.pdbx_description
1 polymer ?
#
loop_
_entity_poly.entity_id
_entity_poly.type
_entity_poly.pdbx_seq_one_letter_code
_entity_poly.pdbx_strand_id
1 'polypeptide(L)'
;MTDKFKDVPVEQDTQIIASMEARIEAYPVLYQKWYWDGIYAESVIFLNEDIADLNEEQIKKEVALCTALVQEGSQLTYKKGDKYTFVNFNFKTSD
;
A
#
# COMPACT_ATOMS: atom_id res chain seq x y z
N MET A 1 11.66 -4.46 13.20
CA MET A 1 10.65 -4.83 12.20
C MET A 1 9.76 -5.89 12.78
N THR A 2 8.45 -5.71 12.77
CA THR A 2 7.51 -6.75 13.16
C THR A 2 7.55 -7.85 12.10
N ASP A 3 7.52 -9.12 12.52
CA ASP A 3 7.58 -10.28 11.63
C ASP A 3 6.44 -10.31 10.58
N LYS A 4 5.37 -9.54 10.83
CA LYS A 4 4.11 -9.53 10.08
C LYS A 4 4.26 -9.26 8.57
N PHE A 5 5.19 -8.41 8.17
CA PHE A 5 5.34 -7.98 6.77
C PHE A 5 6.61 -8.51 6.07
N LYS A 6 7.28 -9.50 6.67
CA LYS A 6 8.51 -10.07 6.09
C LYS A 6 8.25 -10.89 4.82
N ASP A 7 7.05 -11.46 4.69
CA ASP A 7 6.65 -12.28 3.54
C ASP A 7 5.92 -11.49 2.45
N VAL A 8 5.94 -10.16 2.49
CA VAL A 8 5.28 -9.35 1.46
C VAL A 8 5.93 -9.65 0.11
N PRO A 9 5.19 -10.20 -0.86
CA PRO A 9 5.76 -10.51 -2.16
C PRO A 9 6.13 -9.22 -2.90
N VAL A 10 7.31 -9.21 -3.50
CA VAL A 10 7.78 -8.17 -4.40
C VAL A 10 8.00 -8.80 -5.77
N GLU A 11 7.40 -8.21 -6.80
CA GLU A 11 7.57 -8.69 -8.18
C GLU A 11 9.03 -8.45 -8.62
N GLN A 12 9.62 -9.36 -9.42
CA GLN A 12 11.07 -9.33 -9.71
C GLN A 12 11.55 -8.02 -10.35
N ASP A 13 10.69 -7.38 -11.15
CA ASP A 13 11.00 -6.13 -11.83
C ASP A 13 10.63 -4.88 -11.01
N THR A 14 10.08 -5.05 -9.81
CA THR A 14 9.67 -3.96 -8.92
C THR A 14 10.82 -3.57 -8.01
N GLN A 15 11.29 -2.33 -8.15
CA GLN A 15 12.33 -1.76 -7.30
C GLN A 15 11.69 -1.06 -6.10
N ILE A 16 11.91 -1.58 -4.90
CA ILE A 16 11.47 -0.93 -3.66
C ILE A 16 12.44 0.20 -3.31
N ILE A 17 11.96 1.44 -3.36
CA ILE A 17 12.70 2.67 -3.03
C ILE A 17 12.69 2.92 -1.53
N ALA A 18 11.55 2.69 -0.89
CA ALA A 18 11.38 2.82 0.55
C ALA A 18 10.42 1.75 1.06
N SER A 19 10.68 1.22 2.24
CA SER A 19 9.76 0.33 2.94
C SER A 19 9.83 0.61 4.43
N MET A 20 8.69 0.92 5.03
CA MET A 20 8.58 1.21 6.45
C MET A 20 7.24 0.77 6.99
N GLU A 21 7.25 0.23 8.21
CA GLU A 21 6.02 -0.06 8.94
C GLU A 21 5.42 1.26 9.43
N ALA A 22 4.13 1.43 9.16
CA ALA A 22 3.35 2.58 9.54
C ALA A 22 2.03 2.13 10.19
N ARG A 23 1.22 3.10 10.59
CA ARG A 23 -0.15 2.86 11.06
C ARG A 23 -1.10 3.82 10.37
N ILE A 24 -2.19 3.29 9.85
CA ILE A 24 -3.34 4.09 9.42
C ILE A 24 -4.42 3.86 10.47
N GLU A 25 -4.75 4.91 11.21
CA GLU A 25 -5.64 4.84 12.37
C GLU A 25 -5.21 3.73 13.35
N ALA A 26 -6.01 2.68 13.49
CA ALA A 26 -5.74 1.54 14.36
C ALA A 26 -5.02 0.37 13.66
N TYR A 27 -4.86 0.41 12.33
CA TYR A 27 -4.36 -0.71 11.54
C TYR A 27 -2.85 -0.62 11.32
N PRO A 28 -2.07 -1.65 11.69
CA PRO A 28 -0.68 -1.73 11.31
C PRO A 28 -0.58 -2.01 9.80
N VAL A 29 0.26 -1.24 9.12
CA VAL A 29 0.45 -1.36 7.67
C VAL A 29 1.92 -1.30 7.32
N LEU A 30 2.27 -1.83 6.15
CA LEU A 30 3.56 -1.56 5.53
C LEU A 30 3.37 -0.52 4.43
N TYR A 31 4.01 0.63 4.59
CA TYR A 31 4.14 1.59 3.52
C TYR A 31 5.36 1.22 2.66
N GLN A 32 5.16 1.17 1.35
CA GLN A 32 6.22 0.97 0.37
C GLN A 32 6.15 2.03 -0.71
N LYS A 33 7.31 2.55 -1.10
CA LYS A 33 7.47 3.33 -2.32
C LYS A 33 8.24 2.47 -3.30
N TRP A 34 7.77 2.38 -4.53
CA TRP A 34 8.36 1.52 -5.54
C TRP A 34 8.41 2.18 -6.91
N TYR A 35 9.26 1.61 -7.76
CA TYR A 35 9.35 1.91 -9.17
C TYR A 35 9.21 0.62 -9.97
N TRP A 36 8.33 0.64 -10.96
CA TRP A 36 8.09 -0.48 -11.85
C TRP A 36 7.73 0.06 -13.23
N ASP A 37 8.45 -0.40 -14.26
CA ASP A 37 8.17 -0.11 -15.67
C ASP A 37 7.95 1.39 -15.98
N GLY A 38 8.82 2.29 -15.49
CA GLY A 38 8.67 3.73 -15.73
C GLY A 38 7.76 4.48 -14.75
N ILE A 39 7.06 3.76 -13.88
CA ILE A 39 6.07 4.32 -12.96
C ILE A 39 6.61 4.31 -11.52
N TYR A 40 6.64 5.48 -10.91
CA TYR A 40 6.80 5.63 -9.46
C TYR A 40 5.42 5.59 -8.81
N ALA A 41 5.28 4.78 -7.76
CA ALA A 41 4.05 4.75 -6.99
C ALA A 41 4.33 4.39 -5.53
N GLU A 42 3.29 4.54 -4.73
CA GLU A 42 3.29 4.25 -3.31
C GLU A 42 2.22 3.22 -3.01
N SER A 43 2.48 2.34 -2.05
CA SER A 43 1.58 1.29 -1.62
C SER A 43 1.47 1.28 -0.12
N VAL A 44 0.25 1.10 0.36
CA VAL A 44 -0.02 0.69 1.73
C VAL A 44 -0.49 -0.75 1.69
N ILE A 45 0.13 -1.56 2.53
CA ILE A 45 -0.05 -3.01 2.54
C ILE A 45 -0.59 -3.43 3.90
N PHE A 46 -1.78 -4.01 3.88
CA PHE A 46 -2.48 -4.52 5.05
C PHE A 46 -2.32 -6.04 5.12
N LEU A 47 -2.27 -6.58 6.34
CA LEU A 47 -2.47 -8.01 6.53
C LEU A 47 -3.98 -8.29 6.43
N ASN A 48 -4.37 -9.29 5.63
CA ASN A 48 -5.78 -9.61 5.41
C ASN A 48 -6.55 -9.89 6.71
N GLU A 49 -5.90 -10.45 7.72
CA GLU A 49 -6.48 -10.72 9.04
C GLU A 49 -6.83 -9.44 9.81
N ASP A 50 -6.04 -8.36 9.66
CA ASP A 50 -6.25 -7.10 10.40
C ASP A 50 -7.42 -6.28 9.82
N ILE A 51 -7.78 -6.53 8.57
CA ILE A 51 -8.85 -5.83 7.83
C ILE A 51 -9.97 -6.79 7.43
N ALA A 52 -10.09 -7.94 8.09
CA ALA A 52 -11.09 -8.96 7.76
C ALA A 52 -12.54 -8.43 7.88
N ASP A 53 -12.76 -7.47 8.77
CA ASP A 53 -14.04 -6.80 8.99
C ASP A 53 -14.31 -5.64 8.01
N LEU A 54 -13.34 -5.27 7.17
CA LEU A 54 -13.46 -4.17 6.21
C LEU A 54 -13.63 -4.69 4.78
N ASN A 55 -14.47 -4.00 4.01
CA ASN A 55 -14.57 -4.21 2.58
C ASN A 55 -13.59 -3.29 1.80
N GLU A 56 -13.47 -3.52 0.49
CA GLU A 56 -12.58 -2.73 -0.38
C GLU A 56 -12.84 -1.23 -0.33
N GLU A 57 -14.10 -0.80 -0.33
CA GLU A 57 -14.46 0.62 -0.30
C GLU A 57 -14.05 1.29 1.02
N GLN A 58 -14.25 0.58 2.14
CA GLN A 58 -13.82 1.03 3.45
C GLN A 58 -12.29 1.16 3.50
N ILE A 59 -11.56 0.15 3.03
CA ILE A 59 -10.09 0.16 3.03
C ILE A 59 -9.56 1.33 2.19
N LYS A 60 -10.10 1.53 0.97
CA LYS A 60 -9.74 2.68 0.13
C LYS A 60 -10.04 4.00 0.81
N LYS A 61 -11.17 4.11 1.51
CA LYS A 61 -11.54 5.30 2.27
C LYS A 61 -10.56 5.58 3.41
N GLU A 62 -10.20 4.58 4.21
CA GLU A 62 -9.20 4.73 5.28
C GLU A 62 -7.85 5.22 4.73
N VAL A 63 -7.41 4.65 3.61
CA VAL A 63 -6.16 5.09 2.94
C VAL A 63 -6.30 6.52 2.40
N ALA A 64 -7.41 6.86 1.74
CA ALA A 64 -7.64 8.19 1.19
C ALA A 64 -7.76 9.29 2.26
N LEU A 65 -8.21 8.94 3.47
CA LEU A 65 -8.24 9.86 4.61
C LEU A 65 -6.83 10.18 5.14
N CYS A 66 -5.83 9.36 4.82
CA CYS A 66 -4.44 9.60 5.19
C CYS A 66 -3.79 10.63 4.24
N THR A 67 -4.19 11.89 4.36
CA THR A 67 -3.69 13.02 3.53
C THR A 67 -2.20 13.30 3.70
N ALA A 68 -1.56 12.73 4.72
CA ALA A 68 -0.10 12.75 4.88
C ALA A 68 0.62 11.88 3.83
N LEU A 69 -0.05 10.85 3.31
CA LEU A 69 0.49 9.90 2.33
C LEU A 69 -0.14 10.10 0.95
N VAL A 70 -1.48 10.20 0.89
CA VAL A 70 -2.23 10.25 -0.37
C VAL A 70 -2.36 11.69 -0.85
N GLN A 71 -1.87 11.96 -2.06
CA GLN A 71 -2.02 13.28 -2.69
C GLN A 71 -3.48 13.52 -3.10
N GLU A 72 -3.92 14.77 -3.05
CA GLU A 72 -5.28 15.12 -3.49
C GLU A 72 -5.47 14.74 -4.98
N GLY A 73 -6.60 14.11 -5.29
CA GLY A 73 -6.90 13.63 -6.66
C GLY A 73 -6.13 12.39 -7.10
N SER A 74 -5.34 11.78 -6.20
CA SER A 74 -4.61 10.54 -6.47
C SER A 74 -5.56 9.37 -6.76
N GLN A 75 -5.26 8.59 -7.81
CA GLN A 75 -6.02 7.38 -8.09
C GLN A 75 -5.61 6.27 -7.12
N LEU A 76 -6.58 5.68 -6.43
CA LEU A 76 -6.36 4.50 -5.59
C LEU A 76 -6.72 3.22 -6.34
N THR A 77 -5.79 2.28 -6.39
CA THR A 77 -6.05 0.91 -6.87
C THR A 77 -5.99 -0.05 -5.69
N TYR A 78 -6.73 -1.15 -5.79
CA TYR A 78 -6.80 -2.16 -4.75
C TYR A 78 -6.51 -3.52 -5.36
N LYS A 79 -5.60 -4.27 -4.73
CA LYS A 79 -5.20 -5.63 -5.12
C LYS A 79 -5.17 -6.49 -3.87
N LYS A 80 -6.12 -7.42 -3.75
CA LYS A 80 -6.13 -8.42 -2.68
C LYS A 80 -5.30 -9.63 -3.10
N GLY A 81 -4.28 -9.96 -2.33
CA GLY A 81 -3.53 -11.22 -2.43
C GLY A 81 -3.97 -12.22 -1.36
N ASP A 82 -3.26 -13.35 -1.26
CA ASP A 82 -3.59 -14.44 -0.33
C ASP A 82 -3.48 -14.02 1.14
N LYS A 83 -2.35 -13.42 1.52
CA LYS A 83 -2.05 -12.98 2.90
C LYS A 83 -2.15 -11.46 3.09
N TYR A 84 -1.89 -10.71 2.02
CA TYR A 84 -1.76 -9.25 2.07
C TYR A 84 -2.67 -8.56 1.06
N THR A 85 -3.14 -7.38 1.43
CA THR A 85 -3.92 -6.49 0.57
C THR A 85 -3.12 -5.23 0.29
N PHE A 86 -3.01 -4.88 -0.98
CA PHE A 86 -2.23 -3.76 -1.47
C PHE A 86 -3.16 -2.65 -1.94
N VAL A 87 -2.96 -1.44 -1.44
CA VAL A 87 -3.60 -0.23 -1.95
C VAL A 87 -2.53 0.65 -2.53
N ASN A 88 -2.52 0.80 -3.85
CA ASN A 88 -1.52 1.61 -4.53
C ASN A 88 -2.10 2.98 -4.91
N PHE A 89 -1.30 4.01 -4.75
CA PHE A 89 -1.66 5.41 -4.98
C PHE A 89 -0.42 6.21 -5.39
N ASN A 90 -0.64 7.48 -5.74
CA ASN A 90 0.37 8.46 -6.14
C ASN A 90 1.20 8.01 -7.37
N PHE A 91 0.53 7.35 -8.33
CA PHE A 91 1.15 6.94 -9.58
C PHE A 91 1.69 8.15 -10.36
N LYS A 92 2.98 8.11 -10.69
CA LYS A 92 3.68 9.13 -11.47
C LYS A 92 4.56 8.43 -12.50
N THR A 93 4.34 8.74 -13.77
CA THR A 93 5.25 8.37 -14.84
C THR A 93 6.42 9.34 -14.87
N SER A 94 7.65 8.82 -14.98
CA SER A 94 8.77 9.68 -15.38
C SER A 94 8.66 9.95 -16.87
N ASP A 95 8.32 11.20 -17.21
CA ASP A 95 8.50 11.76 -18.56
C ASP A 95 9.99 12.02 -18.84
#